data_AF-A0A838NDK1-F1
#
_entry.id   AF-A0A838NDK1-F1
#
_cell.length_a   1.000
_cell.length_b   1.000
_cell.length_c   1.000
_cell.angle_alpha   90.00
_cell.angle_beta   90.00
_cell.angle_gamma   90.00
#
_symmetry.space_group_name_H-M   'P 1'
#
loop_
_entity.id
_entity.type
_entity.pdbx_description
1 polymer ?
#
loop_
_entity_poly.entity_id
_entity_poly.type
_entity_poly.pdbx_seq_one_letter_code
_entity_poly.pdbx_strand_id
1 'polypeptide(L)'
;MTNAPDSGWARLAAAVAEMLPPEEVDGVWIFSPLRHQGNEWGTAVLSRVDGHRRRIYTARYVLAVRGKELGKFQASVQEVGSGPVAALARLLQDAQKRIDDEQPPIPVAPASWFSEVPAAGTADGSGR
;
A
#
# COMPACT_ATOMS: atom_id res chain seq x y z
N MET A 1 17.12 10.37 -12.77
CA MET A 1 17.10 9.00 -12.20
C MET A 1 15.65 8.71 -11.82
N THR A 2 14.83 8.31 -12.79
CA THR A 2 13.40 8.05 -12.54
C THR A 2 13.25 6.56 -12.25
N ASN A 3 12.86 6.30 -11.01
CA ASN A 3 12.91 5.03 -10.31
C ASN A 3 12.06 3.96 -11.00
N ALA A 4 12.53 2.72 -10.97
CA ALA A 4 11.95 1.60 -11.70
C ALA A 4 10.48 1.32 -11.30
N PRO A 5 9.60 0.98 -12.26
CA PRO A 5 8.27 0.42 -11.98
C PRO A 5 8.31 -0.99 -11.32
N ASP A 6 9.51 -1.49 -10.97
CA ASP A 6 9.78 -2.83 -10.47
C ASP A 6 9.78 -2.96 -8.94
N SER A 7 9.54 -1.86 -8.21
CA SER A 7 9.48 -1.89 -6.74
C SER A 7 8.18 -2.56 -6.27
N GLY A 8 8.25 -3.51 -5.33
CA GLY A 8 7.07 -4.21 -4.79
C GLY A 8 5.99 -3.26 -4.24
N TRP A 9 6.41 -2.09 -3.76
CA TRP A 9 5.51 -1.01 -3.34
C TRP A 9 4.67 -0.40 -4.46
N ALA A 10 5.22 -0.17 -5.65
CA ALA A 10 4.48 0.39 -6.79
C ALA A 10 3.42 -0.60 -7.28
N ARG A 11 3.77 -1.90 -7.33
CA ARG A 11 2.81 -2.97 -7.64
C ARG A 11 1.72 -3.10 -6.57
N LEU A 12 2.07 -2.94 -5.29
CA LEU A 12 1.07 -2.91 -4.21
C LEU A 12 0.16 -1.69 -4.35
N ALA A 13 0.70 -0.51 -4.62
CA ALA A 13 -0.09 0.70 -4.81
C ALA A 13 -1.08 0.55 -5.96
N ALA A 14 -0.68 -0.07 -7.08
CA ALA A 14 -1.57 -0.36 -8.20
C ALA A 14 -2.71 -1.31 -7.79
N ALA A 15 -2.39 -2.44 -7.13
CA ALA A 15 -3.39 -3.39 -6.65
C ALA A 15 -4.36 -2.76 -5.62
N VAL A 16 -3.86 -1.83 -4.82
CA VAL A 16 -4.71 -1.09 -3.89
C VAL A 16 -5.59 -0.09 -4.63
N ALA A 17 -5.07 0.64 -5.62
CA ALA A 17 -5.84 1.59 -6.42
C ALA A 17 -7.03 0.94 -7.15
N GLU A 18 -6.92 -0.34 -7.52
CA GLU A 18 -8.04 -1.10 -8.10
C GLU A 18 -9.22 -1.30 -7.15
N MET A 19 -9.00 -1.30 -5.84
CA MET A 19 -10.04 -1.50 -4.82
C MET A 19 -10.39 -0.24 -4.03
N LEU A 20 -9.44 0.67 -3.89
CA LEU A 20 -9.50 1.87 -3.08
C LEU A 20 -9.04 3.04 -3.95
N PRO A 21 -9.96 3.84 -4.50
CA PRO A 21 -9.57 4.93 -5.35
C PRO A 21 -8.74 5.94 -4.54
N PRO A 22 -7.66 6.48 -5.12
CA PRO A 22 -6.68 7.29 -4.39
C PRO A 22 -7.29 8.57 -3.81
N GLU A 23 -8.39 9.07 -4.39
CA GLU A 23 -9.14 10.23 -3.89
C GLU A 23 -9.80 10.00 -2.53
N GLU A 24 -10.12 8.74 -2.20
CA GLU A 24 -10.73 8.38 -0.92
C GLU A 24 -9.68 8.04 0.15
N VAL A 25 -8.41 7.91 -0.23
CA VAL A 25 -7.33 7.58 0.70
C VAL A 25 -6.74 8.86 1.30
N ASP A 26 -6.99 9.06 2.59
CA ASP A 26 -6.51 10.22 3.37
C ASP A 26 -5.15 9.95 4.04
N GLY A 27 -4.77 8.68 4.22
CA GLY A 27 -3.51 8.34 4.89
C GLY A 27 -2.95 6.99 4.47
N VAL A 28 -1.62 6.94 4.40
CA VAL A 28 -0.84 5.74 4.08
C VAL A 28 0.30 5.62 5.08
N TRP A 29 0.51 4.42 5.59
CA TRP A 29 1.56 4.08 6.53
C TRP A 29 2.26 2.82 6.05
N ILE A 30 3.54 2.91 5.70
CA ILE A 30 4.32 1.76 5.23
C ILE A 30 5.21 1.23 6.35
N PHE A 31 5.32 -0.08 6.45
CA PHE A 31 6.27 -0.76 7.33
C PHE A 31 7.51 -1.15 6.54
N SER A 32 8.64 -1.27 7.23
CA SER A 32 9.90 -1.71 6.62
C SER A 32 9.70 -3.06 5.92
N PRO A 33 10.04 -3.19 4.62
CA PRO A 33 9.88 -4.46 3.93
C PRO A 33 10.85 -5.49 4.50
N LEU A 34 10.31 -6.63 4.91
CA LEU A 34 11.10 -7.76 5.41
C LEU A 34 11.64 -8.53 4.21
N ARG A 35 12.95 -8.80 4.20
CA ARG A 35 13.60 -9.61 3.16
C ARG A 35 14.14 -10.89 3.78
N HIS A 36 13.58 -12.02 3.39
CA HIS A 36 13.90 -13.33 3.97
C HIS A 36 13.75 -14.44 2.93
N GLN A 37 14.64 -15.44 2.94
CA GLN A 37 14.61 -16.59 2.02
C GLN A 37 14.48 -16.27 0.51
N GLY A 38 14.90 -15.09 0.05
CA GLY A 38 14.77 -14.70 -1.37
C GLY A 38 13.43 -14.07 -1.75
N ASN A 39 12.59 -13.77 -0.77
CA ASN A 39 11.35 -13.02 -0.94
C ASN A 39 11.41 -11.70 -0.15
N GLU A 40 10.67 -10.73 -0.64
CA GLU A 40 10.43 -9.45 0.00
C GLU A 40 8.94 -9.36 0.37
N TRP A 41 8.66 -9.07 1.64
CA TRP A 41 7.33 -8.84 2.16
C TRP A 41 7.21 -7.38 2.57
N GLY A 42 6.31 -6.64 1.93
CA GLY A 42 5.95 -5.29 2.37
C GLY A 42 4.56 -5.28 2.97
N THR A 43 4.39 -4.53 4.05
CA THR A 43 3.08 -4.25 4.65
C THR A 43 2.82 -2.75 4.67
N ALA A 44 1.68 -2.34 4.14
CA ALA A 44 1.16 -0.99 4.24
C ALA A 44 -0.20 -1.00 4.92
N VAL A 45 -0.50 0.06 5.65
CA VAL A 45 -1.82 0.36 6.20
C VAL A 45 -2.33 1.61 5.51
N LEU A 46 -3.58 1.58 5.09
CA LEU A 46 -4.28 2.69 4.46
C LEU A 46 -5.48 3.09 5.30
N SER A 47 -5.78 4.38 5.30
CA SER A 47 -7.03 4.93 5.81
C SER A 47 -7.82 5.52 4.65
N ARG A 48 -8.97 4.91 4.36
CA ARG A 48 -9.98 5.43 3.43
C ARG A 48 -11.03 6.24 4.19
N VAL A 49 -11.41 7.38 3.65
CA VAL A 49 -12.56 8.16 4.09
C VAL A 49 -13.81 7.60 3.41
N ASP A 50 -14.76 7.15 4.21
CA ASP A 50 -16.07 6.64 3.80
C ASP A 50 -17.13 7.56 4.43
N GLY A 51 -17.32 8.73 3.81
CA GLY A 51 -18.14 9.82 4.34
C GLY A 51 -17.64 10.33 5.70
N HIS A 52 -18.37 10.01 6.77
CA HIS A 52 -18.02 10.41 8.15
C HIS A 52 -17.17 9.38 8.91
N ARG A 53 -16.92 8.21 8.32
CA ARG A 53 -16.16 7.13 8.94
C ARG A 53 -14.84 6.92 8.21
N ARG A 54 -13.86 6.39 8.91
CA ARG A 54 -12.59 5.97 8.31
C ARG A 54 -12.52 4.45 8.33
N ARG A 55 -12.26 3.87 7.17
CA ARG A 55 -12.03 2.45 7.00
C ARG A 55 -10.54 2.20 6.87
N ILE A 56 -10.04 1.27 7.67
CA ILE A 56 -8.63 0.94 7.71
C ILE A 56 -8.43 -0.34 6.94
N TYR A 57 -7.50 -0.30 6.00
CA TYR A 57 -7.11 -1.42 5.18
C TYR A 57 -5.65 -1.74 5.43
N THR A 58 -5.34 -3.02 5.53
CA THR A 58 -3.97 -3.52 5.56
C THR A 58 -3.68 -4.16 4.21
N ALA A 59 -2.78 -3.55 3.46
CA ALA A 59 -2.28 -4.04 2.19
C ALA A 59 -0.92 -4.71 2.41
N ARG A 60 -0.73 -5.91 1.87
CA ARG A 60 0.52 -6.65 1.98
C ARG A 60 0.91 -7.15 0.60
N TYR A 61 2.20 -7.20 0.32
CA TYR A 61 2.70 -7.88 -0.86
C TYR A 61 3.78 -8.89 -0.50
N VAL A 62 3.93 -9.88 -1.37
CA VAL A 62 5.08 -10.79 -1.43
C VAL A 62 5.66 -10.72 -2.83
N LEU A 63 6.91 -10.30 -2.94
CA LEU A 63 7.67 -10.27 -4.17
C LEU A 63 8.83 -11.27 -4.07
N ALA A 64 8.83 -12.27 -4.93
CA ALA A 64 9.98 -13.16 -5.05
C ALA A 64 11.12 -12.41 -5.76
N VAL A 65 12.18 -12.10 -5.01
CA VAL A 65 13.36 -11.35 -5.48
C VAL A 65 14.55 -12.25 -5.81
N ARG A 66 14.47 -13.55 -5.49
CA ARG A 66 15.50 -14.55 -5.80
C ARG A 66 14.90 -15.96 -5.88
N GLY A 67 15.51 -16.84 -6.66
CA GLY A 67 15.09 -18.24 -6.80
C GLY A 67 14.29 -18.53 -8.07
N LYS A 68 13.68 -19.72 -8.15
CA LYS A 68 12.92 -20.17 -9.35
C LYS A 68 11.62 -19.39 -9.58
N GLU A 69 11.09 -18.74 -8.54
CA GLU A 69 9.87 -17.93 -8.61
C GLU A 69 10.16 -16.43 -8.77
N LEU A 70 11.40 -16.05 -9.11
CA LEU A 70 11.80 -14.65 -9.31
C LEU A 70 10.78 -13.87 -10.15
N GLY A 71 10.34 -12.72 -9.65
CA GLY A 71 9.36 -11.85 -10.28
C GLY A 71 7.90 -12.17 -9.96
N LYS A 72 7.62 -13.31 -9.30
CA LYS A 72 6.28 -13.63 -8.80
C LYS A 72 5.87 -12.64 -7.72
N PHE A 73 4.73 -12.01 -7.93
CA PHE A 73 4.16 -11.00 -7.07
C PHE A 73 2.77 -11.44 -6.63
N GLN A 74 2.48 -11.29 -5.34
CA GLN A 74 1.15 -11.47 -4.77
C GLN A 74 0.86 -10.27 -3.89
N ALA A 75 -0.30 -9.65 -4.08
CA ALA A 75 -0.82 -8.61 -3.20
C ALA A 75 -2.10 -9.12 -2.52
N SER A 76 -2.25 -8.75 -1.25
CA SER A 76 -3.44 -9.02 -0.45
C SER A 76 -3.82 -7.75 0.29
N VAL A 77 -5.05 -7.30 0.10
CA VAL A 77 -5.59 -6.13 0.79
C VAL A 77 -6.78 -6.60 1.63
N GLN A 78 -6.79 -6.26 2.90
CA GLN A 78 -7.77 -6.72 3.88
C GLN A 78 -8.30 -5.53 4.67
N GLU A 79 -9.61 -5.41 4.80
CA GLU A 79 -10.22 -4.44 5.72
C GLU A 79 -10.03 -4.93 7.16
N VAL A 80 -9.34 -4.13 7.98
CA VAL A 80 -9.10 -4.46 9.39
C VAL A 80 -10.12 -3.82 10.33
N GLY A 81 -10.83 -2.78 9.88
CA GLY A 81 -11.95 -2.22 10.63
C GLY A 81 -12.46 -0.88 10.11
N SER A 82 -13.57 -0.42 10.68
CA SER A 82 -14.17 0.89 10.39
C SER A 82 -14.46 1.65 11.68
N GLY A 83 -14.08 2.92 11.75
CA GLY A 83 -14.23 3.71 12.96
C GLY A 83 -14.15 5.23 12.75
N PRO A 84 -14.51 6.03 13.77
CA PRO A 84 -14.23 7.47 13.77
C PRO A 84 -12.72 7.73 13.78
N VAL A 85 -12.27 8.93 13.38
CA VAL A 85 -10.84 9.29 13.36
C VAL A 85 -10.12 9.04 14.69
N ALA A 86 -10.80 9.22 15.83
CA ALA A 86 -10.21 8.93 17.15
C ALA A 86 -9.86 7.45 17.33
N ALA A 87 -10.53 6.54 16.62
CA ALA A 87 -10.24 5.10 16.65
C ALA A 87 -9.06 4.71 15.75
N LEU A 88 -8.61 5.59 14.83
CA LEU A 88 -7.48 5.33 13.94
C LEU A 88 -6.21 5.00 14.72
N ALA A 89 -5.87 5.77 15.75
CA ALA A 89 -4.68 5.54 16.56
C ALA A 89 -4.71 4.16 17.24
N ARG A 90 -5.88 3.75 17.75
CA ARG A 90 -6.08 2.44 18.36
C ARG A 90 -5.95 1.31 17.34
N LEU A 91 -6.53 1.48 16.15
CA LEU A 91 -6.46 0.50 15.07
C LEU A 91 -5.03 0.37 14.51
N LEU A 92 -4.29 1.47 14.39
CA LEU A 92 -2.88 1.45 14.01
C LEU A 92 -2.05 0.67 15.04
N GLN A 93 -2.29 0.86 16.33
CA GLN A 93 -1.63 0.07 17.37
C GLN A 93 -2.02 -1.42 17.31
N ASP A 94 -3.29 -1.73 17.06
CA ASP A 94 -3.74 -3.13 16.92
C ASP A 94 -3.14 -3.80 15.68
N ALA A 95 -3.05 -3.06 14.57
CA ALA A 95 -2.40 -3.51 13.35
C ALA A 95 -0.90 -3.75 13.58
N GLN A 96 -0.20 -2.84 14.25
CA GLN A 96 1.22 -3.00 14.60
C GLN A 96 1.44 -4.26 15.44
N LYS A 97 0.63 -4.48 16.49
CA LYS A 97 0.70 -5.69 17.32
C LYS A 97 0.48 -6.99 16.54
N ARG A 98 -0.38 -6.96 15.51
CA ARG A 98 -0.64 -8.14 14.66
C ARG A 98 0.45 -8.42 13.64
N ILE A 99 1.21 -7.40 13.25
CA ILE A 99 2.31 -7.52 12.29
C ILE A 99 3.60 -7.98 13.01
N ASP A 100 3.60 -7.98 14.35
CA ASP A 100 4.77 -8.33 15.21
C ASP A 100 6.02 -7.52 14.82
N ASP A 101 5.79 -6.27 14.39
CA ASP A 101 6.85 -5.37 13.93
C ASP A 101 7.11 -4.30 14.99
N GLU A 102 8.35 -4.23 15.47
CA GLU A 102 8.78 -3.28 16.48
C GLU A 102 9.06 -1.89 15.88
N GLN A 103 9.16 -1.76 14.55
CA GLN A 103 9.39 -0.46 13.93
C GLN A 103 8.07 0.31 13.80
N PRO A 104 8.06 1.62 14.13
CA PRO A 104 6.91 2.45 13.88
C PRO A 104 6.72 2.57 12.36
N PRO A 105 5.47 2.50 11.85
CA PRO A 105 5.24 2.68 10.44
C PRO A 105 5.56 4.11 10.00
N ILE A 106 6.07 4.24 8.78
CA ILE A 106 6.44 5.52 8.18
C ILE A 106 5.20 6.08 7.47
N PRO A 107 4.70 7.27 7.86
CA PRO A 107 3.62 7.92 7.14
C PRO A 107 4.11 8.40 5.77
N VAL A 108 3.37 8.08 4.72
CA VAL A 108 3.63 8.49 3.34
C VAL A 108 2.42 9.25 2.82
N ALA A 109 2.65 10.31 2.04
CA ALA A 109 1.56 11.01 1.39
C ALA A 109 0.89 10.10 0.35
N PRO A 110 -0.45 9.92 0.36
CA PRO A 110 -1.14 9.07 -0.61
C PRO A 110 -0.85 9.51 -2.04
N ALA A 111 -0.85 10.82 -2.30
CA ALA A 111 -0.49 11.37 -3.60
C ALA A 111 0.90 10.87 -4.08
N SER A 112 1.91 10.86 -3.21
CA SER A 112 3.25 10.36 -3.56
C SER A 112 3.28 8.85 -3.79
N TRP A 113 2.55 8.08 -2.99
CA TRP A 113 2.55 6.62 -3.10
C TRP A 113 1.79 6.13 -4.35
N PHE A 114 0.67 6.77 -4.68
CA PHE A 114 -0.08 6.47 -5.90
C PHE A 114 0.50 7.14 -7.15
N SER A 115 1.33 8.17 -7.04
CA SER A 115 2.01 8.78 -8.20
C SER A 115 2.98 7.83 -8.90
N GLU A 116 3.45 6.79 -8.20
CA GLU A 116 4.27 5.72 -8.78
C GLU A 116 3.44 4.70 -9.57
N VAL A 117 2.11 4.73 -9.46
CA VAL A 117 1.21 3.95 -10.30
C VAL A 117 1.07 4.70 -11.63
N PRO A 118 1.58 4.17 -12.75
CA PRO A 118 1.28 4.78 -14.04
C PRO A 118 -0.24 4.76 -14.19
N ALA A 119 -0.85 5.95 -14.29
CA ALA A 119 -2.27 6.08 -14.56
C ALA A 119 -2.59 5.20 -15.78
N ALA A 120 -3.33 4.13 -15.56
CA ALA A 120 -3.69 3.21 -16.63
C ALA A 120 -4.52 3.99 -17.67
N GLY A 121 -3.86 4.36 -18.77
CA GLY A 121 -4.50 4.89 -19.97
C GLY A 121 -5.01 6.33 -19.87
N THR A 122 -4.14 7.30 -20.14
CA THR A 122 -4.56 8.43 -21.00
C THR A 122 -3.75 8.32 -22.28
N ALA A 123 -4.15 7.38 -23.13
CA ALA A 123 -3.72 7.38 -24.51
C ALA A 123 -4.48 8.48 -25.25
N ASP A 124 -3.71 9.46 -25.72
CA ASP A 124 -3.88 10.25 -26.94
C ASP A 124 -5.13 11.12 -27.14
N GLY A 125 -4.86 12.42 -27.19
CA GLY A 125 -5.72 13.44 -27.79
C GLY A 125 -4.85 14.57 -28.33
N SER A 126 -4.34 14.36 -29.55
CA SER A 126 -3.63 15.30 -30.43
C SER A 126 -4.03 16.78 -30.34
N GLY A 127 -3.06 17.67 -30.60
CA GLY A 127 -3.35 19.05 -30.98
C GLY A 127 -2.12 19.90 -31.23
N ARG A 128 -1.55 19.76 -32.43
CA ARG A 128 -0.49 20.60 -33.00
C ARG A 128 -0.95 22.04 -33.24
#